data_AF-A0A8H4PCT4-F1
#
_entry.id   AF-A0A8H4PCT4-F1
#
_cell.length_a   1.000
_cell.length_b   1.000
_cell.length_c   1.000
_cell.angle_alpha   90.00
_cell.angle_beta   90.00
_cell.angle_gamma   90.00
#
_symmetry.space_group_name_H-M   'P 1'
#
loop_
_entity.id
_entity.type
_entity.pdbx_description
1 polymer ?
#
loop_
_entity_poly.entity_id
_entity_poly.type
_entity_poly.pdbx_seq_one_letter_code
_entity_poly.pdbx_strand_id
1 'polypeptide(L)'
;MSNPLVVNIANLAAYTPAETIELVSRAGVRKGNMRPDKVFLSAVSAGCLLSFGCAVSLTALTAPWYQENAPGLIKLVGAGVFPLGLVMVVLTGADLFTATTMFTMVSVLHGRLPARKMLLHWFLCFFGNLAGSLFVMAIIMGYGGVFDASPYKEEVQSLATKKQITPEMHQIFLRAIGCNWLVCLAVFLGTQAKDLASKVIGMWWPIFAFVSLGLDHVVANMFYMPMGIWLHTPDLSVGLYIWKGIIPATLGNILGGGLFCGLYYWYMYLLMEDPVKIDGVEYQGPHVDSHLHFLDGRRKSAATDEESRIETRHVSISHSIAK
;
A
#
# COMPACT_ATOMS: atom_id res chain seq x y z
N MET A 1 -37.55 -20.64 4.15
CA MET A 1 -36.57 -21.60 4.71
C MET A 1 -35.18 -21.03 4.45
N SER A 2 -34.46 -20.65 5.50
CA SER A 2 -33.09 -20.15 5.41
C SER A 2 -32.13 -21.29 5.10
N ASN A 3 -31.24 -21.09 4.13
CA ASN A 3 -30.23 -22.07 3.73
C ASN A 3 -29.23 -22.27 4.89
N PRO A 4 -29.10 -23.49 5.47
CA PRO A 4 -28.30 -23.73 6.68
C PRO A 4 -26.77 -23.63 6.49
N LEU A 5 -26.30 -23.28 5.29
CA LEU A 5 -24.88 -23.08 4.98
C LEU A 5 -24.42 -21.61 5.04
N VAL A 6 -25.30 -20.66 5.33
CA VAL A 6 -24.94 -19.24 5.45
C VAL A 6 -24.85 -18.89 6.93
N VAL A 7 -23.66 -19.07 7.52
CA VAL A 7 -23.33 -18.38 8.77
C VAL A 7 -23.34 -16.90 8.45
N ASN A 8 -24.24 -16.15 9.07
CA ASN A 8 -24.26 -14.70 8.93
C ASN A 8 -23.06 -14.13 9.70
N ILE A 9 -21.94 -13.92 9.01
CA ILE A 9 -20.73 -13.29 9.53
C ILE A 9 -20.97 -11.77 9.74
N ALA A 10 -22.14 -11.23 9.38
CA ALA A 10 -22.46 -9.79 9.45
C ALA A 10 -22.79 -9.29 10.88
N ASN A 11 -21.93 -9.64 11.84
CA ASN A 11 -21.82 -8.90 13.10
C ASN A 11 -20.36 -8.68 13.52
N LEU A 12 -19.45 -8.57 12.54
CA LEU A 12 -18.12 -8.02 12.80
C LEU A 12 -18.20 -6.50 12.70
N ALA A 13 -17.61 -5.81 13.68
CA ALA A 13 -17.39 -4.36 13.67
C ALA A 13 -16.35 -3.93 12.61
N ALA A 14 -16.39 -4.54 11.42
CA ALA A 14 -15.45 -4.39 10.33
C ALA A 14 -16.15 -4.66 8.99
N TYR A 15 -15.63 -4.11 7.91
CA TYR A 15 -16.05 -4.42 6.54
C TYR A 15 -15.56 -5.83 6.15
N THR A 16 -16.27 -6.48 5.23
CA THR A 16 -15.80 -7.70 4.56
C THR A 16 -14.67 -7.39 3.58
N PRO A 17 -13.92 -8.40 3.09
CA PRO A 17 -12.91 -8.17 2.05
C PRO A 17 -13.48 -7.52 0.78
N ALA A 18 -14.68 -7.91 0.35
CA ALA A 18 -15.35 -7.34 -0.82
C ALA A 18 -15.72 -5.86 -0.60
N GLU A 19 -16.31 -5.53 0.55
CA GLU A 19 -16.60 -4.14 0.92
C GLU A 19 -15.31 -3.30 1.05
N THR A 20 -14.25 -3.90 1.59
CA THR A 20 -12.97 -3.21 1.78
C THR A 20 -12.30 -2.87 0.45
N ILE A 21 -12.25 -3.80 -0.51
CA ILE A 21 -11.65 -3.51 -1.82
C ILE A 21 -12.52 -2.52 -2.63
N GLU A 22 -13.84 -2.55 -2.47
CA GLU A 22 -14.72 -1.53 -3.03
C GLU A 22 -14.44 -0.15 -2.43
N LEU A 23 -14.27 -0.05 -1.11
CA LEU A 23 -13.83 1.18 -0.43
C LEU A 23 -12.47 1.68 -0.94
N VAL A 24 -11.51 0.77 -1.13
CA VAL A 24 -10.21 1.07 -1.75
C VAL A 24 -10.41 1.65 -3.15
N SER A 25 -11.28 1.05 -3.97
CA SER A 25 -11.60 1.58 -5.30
C SER A 25 -12.18 3.00 -5.23
N ARG A 26 -13.14 3.26 -4.34
CA ARG A 26 -13.76 4.58 -4.16
C ARG A 26 -12.74 5.63 -3.69
N ALA A 27 -11.88 5.25 -2.74
CA ALA A 27 -10.81 6.11 -2.25
C ALA A 27 -9.77 6.43 -3.34
N GLY A 28 -9.42 5.46 -4.19
CA GLY A 28 -8.52 5.67 -5.31
C GLY A 28 -9.07 6.65 -6.36
N VAL A 29 -10.38 6.63 -6.64
CA VAL A 29 -11.03 7.63 -7.51
C VAL A 29 -10.90 9.03 -6.91
N ARG A 30 -11.18 9.18 -5.60
CA ARG A 30 -11.04 10.46 -4.91
C ARG A 30 -9.60 10.98 -4.96
N LYS A 31 -8.63 10.12 -4.66
CA LYS A 31 -7.19 10.45 -4.68
C LYS A 31 -6.73 10.85 -6.09
N GLY A 32 -7.07 10.06 -7.10
CA GLY A 32 -6.69 10.32 -8.50
C GLY A 32 -7.34 11.56 -9.13
N ASN A 33 -8.45 12.06 -8.57
CA ASN A 33 -9.11 13.29 -9.01
C ASN A 33 -8.79 14.51 -8.13
N MET A 34 -7.98 14.35 -7.09
CA MET A 34 -7.54 15.47 -6.26
C MET A 34 -6.68 16.43 -7.08
N ARG A 35 -6.76 17.74 -6.78
CA ARG A 35 -5.94 18.75 -7.45
C ARG A 35 -4.43 18.46 -7.23
N PRO A 36 -3.58 18.62 -8.26
CA PRO A 36 -2.15 18.29 -8.17
C PRO A 36 -1.39 18.95 -7.01
N ASP A 37 -1.69 20.21 -6.70
CA ASP A 37 -1.12 20.96 -5.58
C ASP A 37 -1.42 20.29 -4.23
N LYS A 38 -2.67 19.85 -4.03
CA LYS A 38 -3.09 19.13 -2.83
C LYS A 38 -2.46 17.74 -2.73
N VAL A 39 -2.33 17.02 -3.85
CA VAL A 39 -1.65 15.71 -3.88
C VAL A 39 -0.19 15.87 -3.45
N PHE A 40 0.52 16.85 -4.01
CA PHE A 40 1.92 17.07 -3.67
C PHE A 40 2.10 17.45 -2.20
N LEU A 41 1.33 18.40 -1.67
CA LEU A 41 1.43 18.80 -0.25
C LEU A 41 1.02 17.69 0.72
N SER A 42 -0.02 16.94 0.39
CA SER A 42 -0.43 15.73 1.11
C SER A 42 0.72 14.71 1.16
N ALA A 43 1.40 14.51 0.03
CA ALA A 43 2.54 13.63 -0.06
C ALA A 43 3.79 14.13 0.68
N VAL A 44 4.04 15.45 0.70
CA VAL A 44 5.08 16.04 1.56
C VAL A 44 4.81 15.70 3.02
N SER A 45 3.58 15.89 3.49
CA SER A 45 3.18 15.52 4.85
C SER A 45 3.42 14.02 5.12
N ALA A 46 3.08 13.13 4.18
CA ALA A 46 3.30 11.70 4.34
C ALA A 46 4.80 11.34 4.47
N GLY A 47 5.67 11.97 3.67
CA GLY A 47 7.12 11.81 3.76
C GLY A 47 7.67 12.23 5.12
N CYS A 48 7.19 13.37 5.65
CA CYS A 48 7.57 13.85 6.98
C CYS A 48 7.15 12.86 8.08
N LEU A 49 5.88 12.43 8.08
CA LEU A 49 5.33 11.53 9.10
C LEU A 49 6.02 10.16 9.10
N LEU A 50 6.29 9.60 7.92
CA LEU A 50 7.03 8.34 7.82
C LEU A 50 8.48 8.48 8.31
N SER A 51 9.11 9.63 8.05
CA SER A 51 10.48 9.91 8.50
C SER A 51 10.61 9.91 10.02
N PHE A 52 9.61 10.39 10.76
CA PHE A 52 9.60 10.26 12.23
C PHE A 52 9.56 8.79 12.68
N GLY A 53 8.77 7.95 11.99
CA GLY A 53 8.78 6.50 12.22
C GLY A 53 10.15 5.86 11.99
N CYS A 54 10.82 6.26 10.91
CA CYS A 54 12.18 5.83 10.59
C CYS A 54 13.19 6.27 11.67
N ALA A 55 13.12 7.53 12.09
CA ALA A 55 14.00 8.09 13.11
C ALA A 55 13.89 7.37 14.46
N VAL A 56 12.66 7.13 14.93
CA VAL A 56 12.41 6.40 16.19
C VAL A 56 12.95 4.96 16.09
N SER A 57 12.78 4.31 14.95
CA SER A 57 13.32 2.95 14.77
C SER A 57 14.85 2.91 14.74
N LEU A 58 15.54 3.93 14.22
CA LEU A 58 17.01 4.02 14.33
C LEU A 58 17.44 4.12 15.80
N THR A 59 16.81 5.01 16.57
CA THR A 59 17.07 5.16 18.00
C THR A 59 16.85 3.85 18.76
N ALA A 60 15.85 3.06 18.39
CA ALA A 60 15.59 1.76 19.03
C ALA A 60 16.68 0.71 18.72
N LEU A 61 17.43 0.88 17.62
CA LEU A 61 18.47 -0.05 17.19
C LEU A 61 19.87 0.29 17.75
N THR A 62 20.03 1.40 18.48
CA THR A 62 21.33 1.86 19.00
C THR A 62 21.73 1.18 20.31
N ALA A 63 21.86 -0.15 20.28
CA ALA A 63 22.41 -0.92 21.39
C ALA A 63 23.37 -2.00 20.88
N PRO A 64 24.68 -1.70 20.79
CA PRO A 64 25.69 -2.59 20.21
C PRO A 64 25.72 -3.98 20.84
N TRP A 65 25.55 -4.07 22.17
CA TRP A 65 25.51 -5.34 22.86
C TRP A 65 24.41 -6.28 22.31
N TYR A 66 23.22 -5.76 22.02
CA TYR A 66 22.16 -6.57 21.42
C TYR A 66 22.41 -6.88 19.95
N GLN A 67 23.08 -6.00 19.20
CA GLN A 67 23.47 -6.29 17.81
C GLN A 67 24.40 -7.50 17.73
N GLU A 68 25.30 -7.66 18.71
CA GLU A 68 26.25 -8.77 18.78
C GLU A 68 25.64 -10.04 19.39
N ASN A 69 24.92 -9.91 20.51
CA ASN A 69 24.52 -11.06 21.33
C ASN A 69 23.08 -11.52 21.07
N ALA A 70 22.20 -10.66 20.55
CA ALA A 70 20.80 -10.98 20.30
C ALA A 70 20.20 -10.17 19.13
N PRO A 71 20.78 -10.29 17.91
CA PRO A 71 20.44 -9.44 16.76
C PRO A 71 18.95 -9.52 16.37
N GLY A 72 18.32 -10.69 16.57
CA GLY A 72 16.90 -10.86 16.34
C GLY A 72 16.03 -9.99 17.26
N LEU A 73 16.38 -9.92 18.55
CA LEU A 73 15.57 -9.22 19.56
C LEU A 73 15.55 -7.71 19.31
N ILE A 74 16.72 -7.09 19.09
CA ILE A 74 16.79 -5.66 18.80
C ILE A 74 16.08 -5.30 17.50
N LYS A 75 16.16 -6.17 16.48
CA LYS A 75 15.42 -5.99 15.23
C LYS A 75 13.91 -5.99 15.45
N LEU A 76 13.39 -6.87 16.32
CA LEU A 76 11.96 -6.88 16.68
C LEU A 76 11.56 -5.62 17.46
N VAL A 77 12.43 -5.09 18.33
CA VAL A 77 12.16 -3.82 19.04
C VAL A 77 12.07 -2.65 18.05
N GLY A 78 13.03 -2.51 17.15
CA GLY A 78 12.99 -1.49 16.09
C GLY A 78 11.77 -1.64 15.17
N ALA A 79 11.40 -2.88 14.83
CA ALA A 79 10.19 -3.18 14.06
C ALA A 79 8.90 -2.91 14.84
N GLY A 80 8.93 -3.00 16.16
CA GLY A 80 7.81 -2.70 17.04
C GLY A 80 7.44 -1.22 17.06
N VAL A 81 8.42 -0.32 16.93
CA VAL A 81 8.18 1.14 16.99
C VAL A 81 7.96 1.78 15.62
N PHE A 82 8.48 1.19 14.54
CA PHE A 82 8.34 1.70 13.18
C PHE A 82 6.87 1.94 12.72
N PRO A 83 5.87 1.10 13.09
CA PRO A 83 4.47 1.30 12.71
C PRO A 83 3.91 2.69 12.99
N LEU A 84 4.45 3.44 13.97
CA LEU A 84 3.99 4.80 14.27
C LEU A 84 3.94 5.69 13.01
N GLY A 85 4.94 5.58 12.13
CA GLY A 85 5.03 6.41 10.93
C GLY A 85 3.87 6.16 9.98
N LEU A 86 3.66 4.89 9.60
CA LEU A 86 2.59 4.54 8.66
C LEU A 86 1.19 4.73 9.27
N VAL A 87 1.03 4.45 10.57
CA VAL A 87 -0.23 4.72 11.27
C VAL A 87 -0.59 6.21 11.20
N MET A 88 0.35 7.11 11.50
CA MET A 88 0.10 8.56 11.37
C MET A 88 -0.27 8.97 9.95
N VAL A 89 0.42 8.44 8.94
CA VAL A 89 0.13 8.71 7.52
C VAL A 89 -1.31 8.31 7.16
N VAL A 90 -1.74 7.11 7.53
CA VAL A 90 -3.08 6.61 7.20
C VAL A 90 -4.15 7.38 7.96
N LEU A 91 -3.95 7.64 9.26
CA LEU A 91 -4.93 8.32 10.10
C LEU A 91 -5.12 9.80 9.74
N THR A 92 -4.06 10.47 9.26
CA THR A 92 -4.14 11.85 8.76
C THR A 92 -4.66 11.92 7.31
N GLY A 93 -4.76 10.79 6.61
CA GLY A 93 -5.21 10.72 5.23
C GLY A 93 -4.18 11.21 4.21
N ALA A 94 -2.91 11.36 4.61
CA ALA A 94 -1.83 11.82 3.75
C ALA A 94 -1.50 10.81 2.63
N ASP A 95 -1.02 11.30 1.50
CA ASP A 95 -0.77 10.48 0.31
C ASP A 95 0.63 9.86 0.30
N LEU A 96 0.68 8.56 0.64
CA LEU A 96 1.91 7.77 0.53
C LEU A 96 1.97 7.05 -0.81
N PHE A 97 3.11 7.19 -1.51
CA PHE A 97 3.38 6.57 -2.80
C PHE A 97 3.12 5.05 -2.78
N THR A 98 3.66 4.34 -1.79
CA THR A 98 3.53 2.89 -1.68
C THR A 98 2.07 2.45 -1.55
N ALA A 99 1.29 3.08 -0.67
CA ALA A 99 -0.12 2.76 -0.48
C ALA A 99 -1.00 3.14 -1.70
N THR A 100 -0.72 4.29 -2.34
CA THR A 100 -1.54 4.75 -3.48
C THR A 100 -1.46 3.82 -4.70
N THR A 101 -0.39 3.03 -4.84
CA THR A 101 -0.29 2.00 -5.88
C THR A 101 -1.45 1.00 -5.82
N MET A 102 -1.92 0.60 -4.62
CA MET A 102 -3.10 -0.25 -4.50
C MET A 102 -4.37 0.53 -4.83
N PHE A 103 -4.62 1.66 -4.16
CA PHE A 103 -5.86 2.43 -4.32
C PHE A 103 -6.16 2.78 -5.78
N THR A 104 -5.20 3.44 -6.44
CA THR A 104 -5.42 3.96 -7.80
C THR A 104 -5.37 2.85 -8.85
N MET A 105 -4.61 1.77 -8.64
CA MET A 105 -4.65 0.59 -9.52
C MET A 105 -6.03 -0.06 -9.50
N VAL A 106 -6.60 -0.30 -8.31
CA VAL A 106 -7.94 -0.87 -8.18
C VAL A 106 -8.97 0.02 -8.88
N SER A 107 -8.90 1.35 -8.73
CA SER A 107 -9.81 2.26 -9.45
C SER A 107 -9.66 2.23 -10.97
N VAL A 108 -8.43 2.04 -11.48
CA VAL A 108 -8.18 1.89 -12.92
C VAL A 108 -8.75 0.57 -13.43
N LEU A 109 -8.50 -0.53 -12.71
CA LEU A 109 -9.03 -1.86 -13.06
C LEU A 109 -10.56 -1.91 -13.00
N HIS A 110 -11.16 -1.16 -12.08
CA HIS A 110 -12.61 -0.97 -12.01
C HIS A 110 -13.19 -0.06 -13.11
N GLY A 111 -12.36 0.52 -13.97
CA GLY A 111 -12.81 1.47 -14.99
C GLY A 111 -13.38 2.76 -14.40
N ARG A 112 -12.95 3.19 -13.20
CA ARG A 112 -13.44 4.42 -12.54
C ARG A 112 -12.40 5.55 -12.53
N LEU A 113 -11.16 5.26 -12.89
CA LEU A 113 -10.07 6.23 -12.96
C LEU A 113 -9.26 6.02 -14.24
N PRO A 114 -8.94 7.07 -15.03
CA PRO A 114 -8.04 6.93 -16.16
C PRO A 114 -6.61 6.64 -15.70
N ALA A 115 -5.91 5.71 -16.37
CA ALA A 115 -4.52 5.37 -16.05
C ALA A 115 -3.58 6.59 -16.03
N ARG A 116 -3.81 7.60 -16.88
CA ARG A 116 -3.05 8.87 -16.87
C ARG A 116 -3.14 9.62 -15.54
N LYS A 117 -4.30 9.60 -14.88
CA LYS A 117 -4.48 10.25 -13.57
C LYS A 117 -3.79 9.46 -12.46
N MET A 118 -3.83 8.12 -12.54
CA MET A 118 -3.05 7.25 -11.66
C MET A 118 -1.55 7.55 -11.76
N LEU A 119 -0.98 7.57 -12.98
CA LEU A 119 0.45 7.84 -13.20
C LEU A 119 0.86 9.23 -12.72
N LEU A 120 0.05 10.26 -12.99
CA LEU A 120 0.29 11.61 -12.47
C LEU A 120 0.27 11.63 -10.93
N HIS A 121 -0.71 10.97 -10.32
CA HIS A 121 -0.80 10.88 -8.86
C HIS A 121 0.41 10.15 -8.27
N TRP A 122 0.86 9.04 -8.87
CA TRP A 122 2.08 8.32 -8.47
C TRP A 122 3.32 9.21 -8.55
N PHE A 123 3.49 9.94 -9.64
CA PHE A 123 4.59 10.88 -9.83
C PHE A 123 4.60 11.95 -8.73
N LEU A 124 3.48 12.64 -8.52
CA LEU A 124 3.37 13.68 -7.49
C LEU A 124 3.60 13.14 -6.09
N CYS A 125 3.06 11.96 -5.77
CA CYS A 125 3.25 11.34 -4.47
C CYS A 125 4.70 10.94 -4.22
N PHE A 126 5.37 10.38 -5.23
CA PHE A 126 6.78 9.99 -5.13
C PHE A 126 7.67 11.18 -4.79
N PHE A 127 7.55 12.28 -5.55
CA PHE A 127 8.38 13.46 -5.33
C PHE A 127 7.97 14.26 -4.09
N GLY A 128 6.67 14.30 -3.76
CA GLY A 128 6.21 14.90 -2.51
C GLY A 128 6.75 14.15 -1.30
N ASN A 129 6.65 12.81 -1.29
CA ASN A 129 7.22 11.98 -0.23
C ASN A 129 8.73 12.20 -0.10
N LEU A 130 9.47 12.23 -1.21
CA LEU A 130 10.91 12.53 -1.20
C LEU A 130 11.20 13.91 -0.60
N ALA A 131 10.47 14.94 -1.01
CA ALA A 131 10.65 16.30 -0.48
C ALA A 131 10.38 16.38 1.02
N GLY A 132 9.31 15.73 1.52
CA GLY A 132 9.03 15.64 2.95
C GLY A 132 10.10 14.88 3.73
N SER A 133 10.57 13.75 3.20
CA SER A 133 11.63 12.97 3.84
C SER A 133 12.96 13.73 3.89
N LEU A 134 13.33 14.44 2.81
CA LEU A 134 14.52 15.29 2.78
C LEU A 134 14.40 16.48 3.72
N PHE A 135 13.21 17.07 3.87
CA PHE A 135 12.97 18.14 4.84
C PHE A 135 13.23 17.65 6.27
N VAL A 136 12.62 16.53 6.68
CA VAL A 136 12.84 15.98 8.03
C VAL A 136 14.30 15.56 8.22
N MET A 137 14.88 14.89 7.23
CA MET A 137 16.28 14.47 7.28
C MET A 137 17.23 15.67 7.42
N ALA A 138 17.15 16.66 6.54
CA ALA A 138 18.13 17.75 6.52
C ALA A 138 17.87 18.79 7.62
N ILE A 139 16.64 19.29 7.73
CA ILE A 139 16.33 20.43 8.61
C ILE A 139 16.14 19.99 10.06
N ILE A 140 15.35 18.94 10.28
CA ILE A 140 14.99 18.52 11.64
C ILE A 140 16.08 17.63 12.26
N MET A 141 16.58 16.64 11.52
CA MET A 141 17.50 15.64 12.07
C MET A 141 18.97 16.01 11.83
N GLY A 142 19.31 16.48 10.62
CA GLY A 142 20.66 16.81 10.19
C GLY A 142 21.19 18.07 10.87
N TYR A 143 20.62 19.24 10.54
CA TYR A 143 20.97 20.50 11.21
C TYR A 143 20.57 20.52 12.70
N GLY A 144 19.58 19.71 13.10
CA GLY A 144 19.25 19.51 14.51
C GLY A 144 20.21 18.61 15.27
N GLY A 145 21.15 17.94 14.59
CA GLY A 145 22.19 17.11 15.20
C GLY A 145 21.67 15.85 15.92
N VAL A 146 20.48 15.35 15.55
CA VAL A 146 19.77 14.30 16.31
C VAL A 146 20.55 12.97 16.36
N PHE A 147 21.33 12.68 15.32
CA PHE A 147 22.11 11.43 15.20
C PHE A 147 23.63 11.68 15.15
N ASP A 148 24.13 12.85 15.54
CA ASP A 148 25.55 13.21 15.38
C ASP A 148 26.49 12.47 16.34
N ALA A 149 26.01 12.14 17.53
CA ALA A 149 26.76 11.44 18.56
C ALA A 149 26.80 9.93 18.31
N SER A 150 27.91 9.27 18.65
CA SER A 150 27.93 7.82 18.84
C SER A 150 27.08 7.47 20.08
N PRO A 151 26.31 6.36 20.07
CA PRO A 151 26.26 5.28 19.07
C PRO A 151 25.28 5.51 17.90
N TYR A 152 24.54 6.63 17.90
CA TYR A 152 23.49 6.90 16.90
C TYR A 152 24.01 6.98 15.47
N LYS A 153 25.11 7.73 15.27
CA LYS A 153 25.76 7.86 13.97
C LYS A 153 26.15 6.52 13.37
N GLU A 154 26.75 5.65 14.20
CA GLU A 154 27.22 4.33 13.80
C GLU A 154 26.06 3.42 13.37
N GLU A 155 24.92 3.49 14.05
CA GLU A 155 23.73 2.71 13.66
C GLU A 155 23.15 3.18 12.32
N VAL A 156 23.12 4.49 12.05
CA VAL A 156 22.70 5.00 10.73
C VAL A 156 23.62 4.48 9.63
N GLN A 157 24.94 4.52 9.84
CA GLN A 157 25.92 4.02 8.89
C GLN A 157 25.78 2.51 8.68
N SER A 158 25.65 1.74 9.76
CA SER A 158 25.39 0.29 9.76
C SER A 158 24.14 -0.07 8.97
N LEU A 159 23.02 0.61 9.22
CA LEU A 159 21.76 0.38 8.51
C LEU A 159 21.89 0.69 7.03
N ALA A 160 22.52 1.81 6.68
CA ALA A 160 22.70 2.20 5.28
C ALA A 160 23.58 1.19 4.52
N THR A 161 24.66 0.71 5.12
CA THR A 161 25.52 -0.34 4.57
C THR A 161 24.71 -1.62 4.31
N LYS A 162 23.99 -2.11 5.34
CA LYS A 162 23.20 -3.36 5.26
C LYS A 162 22.03 -3.29 4.28
N LYS A 163 21.42 -2.11 4.07
CA LYS A 163 20.28 -1.96 3.16
C LYS A 163 20.66 -1.64 1.72
N GLN A 164 21.76 -0.91 1.49
CA GLN A 164 22.04 -0.32 0.18
C GLN A 164 23.37 -0.73 -0.43
N ILE A 165 24.41 -0.89 0.40
CA ILE A 165 25.77 -1.18 -0.09
C ILE A 165 25.95 -2.68 -0.26
N THR A 166 25.72 -3.46 0.80
CA THR A 166 25.93 -4.92 0.83
C THR A 166 25.05 -5.72 -0.13
N PRO A 167 23.71 -5.56 -0.17
CA PRO A 167 22.86 -6.44 -0.95
C PRO A 167 22.99 -6.17 -2.45
N GLU A 168 22.70 -7.16 -3.29
CA GLU A 168 22.65 -6.98 -4.73
C GLU A 168 21.37 -6.27 -5.19
N MET A 169 21.39 -5.70 -6.40
CA MET A 169 20.25 -4.95 -6.96
C MET A 169 18.98 -5.81 -7.03
N HIS A 170 19.11 -7.09 -7.42
CA HIS A 170 17.98 -8.00 -7.51
C HIS A 170 17.39 -8.31 -6.12
N GLN A 171 18.21 -8.35 -5.07
CA GLN A 171 17.76 -8.58 -3.70
C GLN A 171 16.93 -7.40 -3.19
N ILE A 172 17.35 -6.16 -3.48
CA ILE A 172 16.60 -4.95 -3.15
C ILE A 172 15.25 -4.94 -3.87
N PHE A 173 15.23 -5.28 -5.17
CA PHE A 173 14.01 -5.40 -5.94
C PHE A 173 13.02 -6.43 -5.35
N LEU A 174 13.49 -7.65 -5.06
CA LEU A 174 12.63 -8.72 -4.50
C LEU A 174 12.14 -8.38 -3.08
N ARG A 175 13.01 -7.81 -2.23
CA ARG A 175 12.64 -7.32 -0.89
C ARG A 175 11.58 -6.21 -1.00
N ALA A 176 11.67 -5.35 -2.01
CA ALA A 176 10.69 -4.29 -2.23
C ALA A 176 9.30 -4.81 -2.65
N ILE A 177 9.22 -5.93 -3.40
CA ILE A 177 7.93 -6.56 -3.70
C ILE A 177 7.23 -6.99 -2.41
N GLY A 178 7.93 -7.76 -1.57
CA GLY A 178 7.38 -8.22 -0.29
C GLY A 178 7.04 -7.06 0.65
N CYS A 179 7.84 -5.99 0.63
CA CYS A 179 7.58 -4.80 1.44
C CYS A 179 6.22 -4.19 1.09
N ASN A 180 5.99 -3.84 -0.18
CA ASN A 180 4.78 -3.11 -0.52
C ASN A 180 3.54 -4.00 -0.56
N TRP A 181 3.69 -5.31 -0.70
CA TRP A 181 2.61 -6.25 -0.42
C TRP A 181 2.12 -6.07 1.03
N LEU A 182 3.03 -6.14 2.01
CA LEU A 182 2.66 -5.99 3.42
C LEU A 182 2.18 -4.58 3.78
N VAL A 183 2.73 -3.53 3.16
CA VAL A 183 2.25 -2.14 3.35
C VAL A 183 0.82 -1.98 2.84
N CYS A 184 0.54 -2.45 1.61
CA CYS A 184 -0.82 -2.37 1.06
C CYS A 184 -1.80 -3.24 1.84
N LEU A 185 -1.37 -4.41 2.33
CA LEU A 185 -2.16 -5.24 3.24
C LEU A 185 -2.44 -4.53 4.57
N ALA A 186 -1.47 -3.83 5.16
CA ALA A 186 -1.70 -3.02 6.36
C ALA A 186 -2.81 -2.00 6.11
N VAL A 187 -2.72 -1.25 5.01
CA VAL A 187 -3.70 -0.23 4.65
C VAL A 187 -5.07 -0.83 4.31
N PHE A 188 -5.10 -2.02 3.70
CA PHE A 188 -6.32 -2.78 3.46
C PHE A 188 -7.00 -3.14 4.80
N LEU A 189 -6.27 -3.75 5.74
CA LEU A 189 -6.80 -4.09 7.07
C LEU A 189 -7.20 -2.83 7.87
N GLY A 190 -6.46 -1.73 7.73
CA GLY A 190 -6.83 -0.43 8.29
C GLY A 190 -8.07 0.20 7.63
N THR A 191 -8.37 -0.14 6.37
CA THR A 191 -9.62 0.27 5.70
C THR A 191 -10.78 -0.60 6.15
N GLN A 192 -10.50 -1.86 6.48
CA GLN A 192 -11.49 -2.84 6.93
C GLN A 192 -12.08 -2.50 8.31
N ALA A 193 -11.29 -1.92 9.22
CA ALA A 193 -11.75 -1.58 10.56
C ALA A 193 -12.63 -0.31 10.61
N LYS A 194 -13.64 -0.31 11.50
CA LYS A 194 -14.59 0.83 11.66
C LYS A 194 -14.22 1.80 12.78
N ASP A 195 -13.45 1.38 13.79
CA ASP A 195 -12.96 2.22 14.88
C ASP A 195 -11.43 2.46 14.82
N LEU A 196 -10.96 3.48 15.53
CA LEU A 196 -9.55 3.89 15.48
C LEU A 196 -8.59 2.84 16.04
N ALA A 197 -8.96 2.17 17.15
CA ALA A 197 -8.06 1.22 17.81
C ALA A 197 -7.85 -0.02 16.95
N SER A 198 -8.92 -0.57 16.37
CA SER A 198 -8.85 -1.70 15.45
C SER A 198 -8.06 -1.37 14.18
N LYS A 199 -8.17 -0.13 13.66
CA LYS A 199 -7.35 0.34 12.54
C LYS A 199 -5.86 0.29 12.86
N VAL A 200 -5.47 0.82 14.02
CA VAL A 200 -4.07 0.84 14.46
C VAL A 200 -3.55 -0.60 14.61
N ILE A 201 -4.29 -1.47 15.30
CA ILE A 201 -3.88 -2.86 15.53
C ILE A 201 -3.78 -3.65 14.22
N GLY A 202 -4.77 -3.50 13.33
CA GLY A 202 -4.79 -4.18 12.03
C GLY A 202 -3.63 -3.77 11.12
N MET A 203 -3.25 -2.49 11.15
CA MET A 203 -2.08 -1.99 10.44
C MET A 203 -0.76 -2.46 11.08
N TRP A 204 -0.70 -2.57 12.40
CA TRP A 204 0.54 -2.77 13.15
C TRP A 204 1.28 -4.05 12.73
N TRP A 205 0.57 -5.16 12.60
CA TRP A 205 1.19 -6.47 12.38
C TRP A 205 1.84 -6.64 11.00
N PRO A 206 1.21 -6.29 9.88
CA PRO A 206 1.90 -6.34 8.59
C PRO A 206 3.08 -5.37 8.51
N ILE A 207 2.99 -4.20 9.17
CA ILE A 207 4.11 -3.25 9.23
C ILE A 207 5.27 -3.86 10.01
N PHE A 208 4.98 -4.34 11.21
CA PHE A 208 5.93 -5.04 12.07
C PHE A 208 6.63 -6.17 11.31
N ALA A 209 5.89 -6.97 10.54
CA ALA A 209 6.43 -8.07 9.77
C ALA A 209 7.43 -7.60 8.70
N PHE A 210 7.10 -6.62 7.86
CA PHE A 210 8.03 -6.21 6.79
C PHE A 210 9.30 -5.56 7.35
N VAL A 211 9.20 -4.84 8.48
CA VAL A 211 10.35 -4.21 9.13
C VAL A 211 11.22 -5.27 9.82
N SER A 212 10.61 -6.22 10.51
CA SER A 212 11.30 -7.36 11.14
C SER A 212 12.03 -8.23 10.13
N LEU A 213 11.47 -8.38 8.93
CA LEU A 213 12.11 -9.08 7.81
C LEU A 213 13.19 -8.23 7.13
N GLY A 214 13.19 -6.91 7.38
CA GLY A 214 14.14 -5.97 6.78
C GLY A 214 13.84 -5.73 5.31
N LEU A 215 12.58 -5.71 4.89
CA LEU A 215 12.21 -5.47 3.49
C LEU A 215 12.48 -4.00 3.06
N ASP A 216 12.47 -3.73 1.75
CA ASP A 216 12.83 -2.41 1.21
C ASP A 216 11.60 -1.55 0.87
N HIS A 217 11.42 -0.50 1.66
CA HIS A 217 10.36 0.49 1.47
C HIS A 217 10.95 1.73 0.82
N VAL A 218 10.57 2.06 -0.41
CA VAL A 218 11.16 3.18 -1.15
C VAL A 218 11.08 4.50 -0.38
N VAL A 219 9.93 4.82 0.24
CA VAL A 219 9.76 6.07 1.00
C VAL A 219 10.54 6.09 2.33
N ALA A 220 10.76 4.94 2.97
CA ALA A 220 11.61 4.91 4.16
C ALA A 220 13.08 5.10 3.75
N ASN A 221 13.47 4.52 2.61
CA ASN A 221 14.80 4.72 2.03
C ASN A 221 15.02 6.18 1.58
N MET A 222 13.96 6.94 1.27
CA MET A 222 14.04 8.40 1.05
C MET A 222 14.43 9.20 2.31
N PHE A 223 14.38 8.59 3.50
CA PHE A 223 14.90 9.15 4.73
C PHE A 223 16.25 8.49 5.12
N TYR A 224 16.30 7.16 5.19
CA TYR A 224 17.48 6.45 5.68
C TYR A 224 18.74 6.71 4.85
N MET A 225 18.63 6.66 3.51
CA MET A 225 19.81 6.79 2.67
C MET A 225 20.32 8.23 2.65
N PRO A 226 19.47 9.26 2.50
CA PRO A 226 19.94 10.63 2.67
C PRO A 226 20.52 10.92 4.05
N MET A 227 19.99 10.33 5.13
CA MET A 227 20.59 10.45 6.48
C MET A 227 21.98 9.80 6.55
N GLY A 228 22.17 8.62 5.94
CA GLY A 228 23.49 7.98 5.84
C GLY A 228 24.48 8.79 5.00
N ILE A 229 24.03 9.40 3.89
CA ILE A 229 24.86 10.29 3.08
C ILE A 229 25.26 11.54 3.89
N TRP A 230 24.31 12.13 4.63
CA TRP A 230 24.56 13.26 5.52
C TRP A 230 25.62 12.96 6.58
N LEU A 231 25.56 11.75 7.16
CA LEU A 231 26.52 11.27 8.16
C LEU A 231 27.74 10.57 7.57
N HIS A 232 28.00 10.76 6.27
CA HIS A 232 29.20 10.29 5.57
C HIS A 232 29.44 8.77 5.69
N THR A 233 28.39 7.95 5.54
CA THR A 233 28.56 6.49 5.44
C THR A 233 29.54 6.16 4.30
N PRO A 234 30.61 5.39 4.56
CA PRO A 234 31.57 4.97 3.54
C PRO A 234 30.87 4.27 2.37
N ASP A 235 31.36 4.50 1.14
CA ASP A 235 30.87 3.91 -0.12
C ASP A 235 29.39 4.20 -0.49
N LEU A 236 28.69 5.00 0.31
CA LEU A 236 27.33 5.44 -0.01
C LEU A 236 27.35 6.78 -0.75
N SER A 237 27.13 6.72 -2.07
CA SER A 237 26.96 7.92 -2.89
C SER A 237 25.50 8.13 -3.29
N VAL A 238 25.16 9.37 -3.69
CA VAL A 238 23.85 9.69 -4.30
C VAL A 238 23.60 8.84 -5.55
N GLY A 239 24.63 8.62 -6.37
CA GLY A 239 24.55 7.79 -7.57
C GLY A 239 24.20 6.33 -7.24
N LEU A 240 24.86 5.74 -6.23
CA LEU A 240 24.56 4.39 -5.75
C LEU A 240 23.14 4.29 -5.20
N TYR A 241 22.75 5.26 -4.37
CA TYR A 241 21.40 5.36 -3.80
C TYR A 241 20.31 5.39 -4.88
N ILE A 242 20.51 6.16 -5.95
CA ILE A 242 19.53 6.25 -7.05
C ILE A 242 19.51 4.95 -7.86
N TRP A 243 20.67 4.54 -8.37
CA TRP A 243 20.78 3.42 -9.33
C TRP A 243 20.44 2.07 -8.70
N LYS A 244 21.06 1.76 -7.55
CA LYS A 244 20.94 0.45 -6.89
C LYS A 244 19.84 0.44 -5.84
N GLY A 245 19.35 1.60 -5.39
CA GLY A 245 18.37 1.72 -4.32
C GLY A 245 16.99 2.09 -4.82
N ILE A 246 16.83 3.36 -5.18
CA ILE A 246 15.52 3.95 -5.49
C ILE A 246 14.87 3.28 -6.70
N ILE A 247 15.59 3.07 -7.80
CA ILE A 247 14.99 2.46 -9.00
C ILE A 247 14.45 1.05 -8.72
N PRO A 248 15.25 0.08 -8.25
CA PRO A 248 14.74 -1.27 -7.99
C PRO A 248 13.69 -1.30 -6.87
N ALA A 249 13.85 -0.50 -5.81
CA ALA A 249 12.87 -0.45 -4.74
C ALA A 249 11.52 0.12 -5.21
N THR A 250 11.53 1.16 -6.06
CA THR A 250 10.30 1.74 -6.64
C THR A 250 9.57 0.71 -7.48
N LEU A 251 10.27 0.04 -8.40
CA LEU A 251 9.69 -0.98 -9.27
C LEU A 251 9.13 -2.16 -8.47
N GLY A 252 9.90 -2.65 -7.51
CA GLY A 252 9.46 -3.72 -6.62
C GLY A 252 8.24 -3.32 -5.80
N ASN A 253 8.21 -2.10 -5.25
CA ASN A 253 7.05 -1.61 -4.51
C ASN A 253 5.81 -1.46 -5.43
N ILE A 254 5.94 -0.92 -6.65
CA ILE A 254 4.81 -0.85 -7.60
C ILE A 254 4.22 -2.24 -7.85
N LEU A 255 5.06 -3.24 -8.07
CA LEU A 255 4.60 -4.63 -8.25
C LEU A 255 3.97 -5.18 -6.97
N GLY A 256 4.60 -5.01 -5.81
CA GLY A 256 4.07 -5.49 -4.53
C GLY A 256 2.67 -4.96 -4.21
N GLY A 257 2.48 -3.65 -4.31
CA GLY A 257 1.19 -3.03 -3.97
C GLY A 257 0.15 -3.15 -5.08
N GLY A 258 0.56 -2.89 -6.33
CA GLY A 258 -0.34 -2.90 -7.49
C GLY A 258 -0.79 -4.31 -7.88
N LEU A 259 0.10 -5.30 -7.87
CA LEU A 259 -0.20 -6.67 -8.30
C LEU A 259 -0.75 -7.53 -7.15
N PHE A 260 0.03 -7.70 -6.07
CA PHE A 260 -0.29 -8.66 -5.00
C PHE A 260 -1.40 -8.20 -4.06
N CYS A 261 -1.70 -6.90 -4.01
CA CYS A 261 -2.89 -6.39 -3.33
C CYS A 261 -3.92 -5.90 -4.34
N GLY A 262 -3.59 -4.87 -5.13
CA GLY A 262 -4.56 -4.21 -6.01
C GLY A 262 -5.26 -5.16 -6.98
N LEU A 263 -4.49 -5.79 -7.88
CA LEU A 263 -5.02 -6.72 -8.88
C LEU A 263 -5.63 -7.96 -8.22
N TYR A 264 -4.95 -8.55 -7.23
CA TYR A 264 -5.43 -9.76 -6.55
C TYR A 264 -6.81 -9.56 -5.91
N TYR A 265 -6.98 -8.55 -5.05
CA TYR A 265 -8.26 -8.32 -4.37
C TYR A 265 -9.36 -7.86 -5.34
N TRP A 266 -9.01 -7.09 -6.38
CA TRP A 266 -9.96 -6.76 -7.44
C TRP A 266 -10.43 -8.01 -8.20
N TYR A 267 -9.51 -8.88 -8.59
CA TYR A 267 -9.83 -10.11 -9.30
C TYR A 267 -10.72 -11.04 -8.46
N MET A 268 -10.42 -11.18 -7.17
CA MET A 268 -11.12 -12.10 -6.28
C MET A 268 -12.53 -11.64 -5.88
N TYR A 269 -12.79 -10.34 -5.81
CA TYR A 269 -14.01 -9.82 -5.18
C TYR A 269 -14.80 -8.80 -6.00
N LEU A 270 -14.27 -8.36 -7.14
CA LEU A 270 -14.88 -7.30 -7.95
C LEU A 270 -15.02 -7.66 -9.42
N LEU A 271 -14.10 -8.43 -9.98
CA LEU A 271 -14.17 -8.81 -11.40
C LEU A 271 -15.32 -9.81 -11.63
N MET A 272 -16.28 -9.42 -12.47
CA MET A 272 -17.48 -10.21 -12.81
C MET A 272 -18.41 -10.49 -11.61
N GLU A 273 -18.24 -9.79 -10.50
CA GLU A 273 -19.11 -9.86 -9.33
C GLU A 273 -20.22 -8.81 -9.39
N ASP A 274 -21.25 -8.99 -8.56
CA ASP A 274 -22.32 -8.00 -8.44
C ASP A 274 -21.84 -6.72 -7.74
N PRO A 275 -22.43 -5.55 -8.03
CA PRO A 275 -22.03 -4.29 -7.39
C PRO A 275 -22.06 -4.35 -5.86
N VAL A 276 -20.90 -4.15 -5.24
CA VAL A 276 -20.76 -4.16 -3.79
C VAL A 276 -21.29 -2.84 -3.20
N LYS A 277 -22.25 -2.96 -2.28
CA LYS A 277 -22.81 -1.84 -1.52
C LYS A 277 -21.97 -1.59 -0.28
N ILE A 278 -21.66 -0.33 0.00
CA ILE A 278 -21.01 0.08 1.24
C ILE A 278 -22.04 0.81 2.07
N ASP A 279 -22.36 0.26 3.26
CA ASP A 279 -23.37 0.81 4.16
C ASP A 279 -24.72 1.07 3.43
N GLY A 280 -25.09 0.16 2.54
CA GLY A 280 -26.31 0.24 1.72
C GLY A 280 -26.20 1.08 0.44
N VAL A 281 -25.06 1.73 0.20
CA VAL A 281 -24.87 2.69 -0.90
C VAL A 281 -23.97 2.12 -2.01
N GLU A 282 -24.50 2.03 -3.23
CA GLU A 282 -23.73 1.70 -4.44
C GLU A 282 -22.83 2.86 -4.88
N TYR A 283 -21.84 2.57 -5.70
CA TYR A 283 -20.97 3.59 -6.27
C TYR A 283 -21.73 4.47 -7.27
N GLN A 284 -21.69 5.79 -7.07
CA GLN A 284 -22.37 6.78 -7.92
C GLN A 284 -21.40 7.70 -8.68
N GLY A 285 -20.10 7.41 -8.63
CA GLY A 285 -19.08 8.26 -9.25
C GLY A 285 -18.91 8.00 -10.75
N PRO A 286 -18.00 8.74 -11.40
CA PRO A 286 -17.77 8.61 -12.83
C PRO A 286 -17.16 7.25 -13.18
N HIS A 287 -17.67 6.65 -14.25
CA HIS A 287 -17.03 5.56 -14.97
C HIS A 287 -16.25 6.11 -16.16
N VAL A 288 -15.18 5.43 -16.52
CA VAL A 288 -14.31 5.72 -17.65
C VAL A 288 -14.40 4.54 -18.57
N ASP A 289 -14.63 4.79 -19.87
CA ASP A 289 -14.58 3.75 -20.89
C ASP A 289 -13.21 3.07 -20.85
N SER A 290 -13.15 1.92 -20.18
CA SER A 290 -11.98 1.08 -20.13
C SER A 290 -12.16 -0.05 -21.14
N HIS A 291 -11.12 -0.36 -21.91
CA HIS A 291 -11.12 -1.53 -22.80
C HIS A 291 -11.35 -2.87 -22.05
N LEU A 292 -11.36 -2.85 -20.72
CA LEU A 292 -11.70 -3.97 -19.84
C LEU A 292 -13.22 -4.27 -19.78
N HIS A 293 -14.10 -3.39 -20.30
CA HIS A 293 -15.54 -3.66 -20.45
C HIS A 293 -15.86 -4.84 -21.38
N PHE A 294 -14.88 -5.37 -22.12
CA PHE A 294 -15.08 -6.56 -22.94
C PHE A 294 -15.51 -7.79 -22.12
N LEU A 295 -15.16 -7.87 -20.83
CA LEU A 295 -15.59 -8.96 -19.95
C LEU A 295 -17.03 -8.77 -19.44
N ASP A 296 -17.46 -7.53 -19.23
CA ASP A 296 -18.81 -7.19 -18.76
C ASP A 296 -19.88 -7.41 -19.87
N GLY A 297 -19.52 -7.12 -21.13
CA GLY A 297 -20.37 -7.40 -22.29
C GLY A 297 -20.72 -8.89 -22.48
N ARG A 298 -19.83 -9.81 -22.05
CA ARG A 298 -20.12 -11.25 -22.08
C ARG A 298 -21.15 -11.68 -21.05
N ARG A 299 -21.24 -11.03 -19.89
CA ARG A 299 -22.24 -11.36 -18.86
C ARG A 299 -23.64 -10.94 -19.30
N LYS A 300 -23.80 -9.76 -19.91
CA LYS A 300 -25.08 -9.34 -20.50
C LYS A 300 -25.51 -10.28 -21.63
N SER A 301 -24.60 -10.64 -22.54
CA SER A 301 -24.87 -11.60 -23.62
C SER A 301 -25.22 -13.00 -23.09
N ALA A 302 -24.49 -13.51 -22.09
CA ALA A 302 -24.71 -14.83 -21.52
C ALA A 302 -26.01 -14.90 -20.69
N ALA A 303 -26.34 -13.84 -19.95
CA ALA A 303 -27.59 -13.73 -19.21
C ALA A 303 -28.80 -13.66 -20.15
N THR A 304 -28.72 -12.91 -21.26
CA THR A 304 -29.77 -12.91 -22.29
C THR A 304 -29.88 -14.25 -23.03
N ASP A 305 -28.76 -14.95 -23.25
CA ASP A 305 -28.77 -16.29 -23.85
C ASP A 305 -29.34 -17.36 -22.90
N GLU A 306 -29.18 -17.18 -21.59
CA GLU A 306 -29.72 -18.08 -20.56
C GLU A 306 -31.22 -17.81 -20.31
N GLU A 307 -31.65 -16.55 -20.23
CA GLU A 307 -33.08 -16.17 -20.17
C GLU A 307 -33.83 -16.65 -21.42
N SER A 308 -33.28 -16.46 -22.62
CA SER A 308 -33.90 -16.94 -23.86
C SER A 308 -33.98 -18.48 -23.91
N ARG A 309 -32.99 -19.20 -23.39
CA ARG A 309 -33.05 -20.67 -23.26
C ARG A 309 -34.11 -21.14 -22.26
N ILE A 310 -34.30 -20.43 -21.15
CA ILE A 310 -35.32 -20.74 -20.14
C ILE A 310 -36.73 -20.49 -20.70
N GLU A 311 -36.96 -19.35 -21.37
CA GLU A 311 -38.23 -19.08 -22.06
C GLU A 311 -38.55 -20.13 -23.13
N THR A 312 -37.57 -20.50 -23.96
CA THR A 312 -37.76 -21.52 -25.00
C THR A 312 -38.10 -22.90 -24.40
N ARG A 313 -37.53 -23.25 -23.24
CA ARG A 313 -37.86 -24.48 -22.50
C ARG A 313 -39.27 -24.46 -21.92
N HIS A 314 -39.72 -23.33 -21.38
CA HIS A 314 -41.08 -23.18 -20.86
C HIS A 314 -42.14 -23.26 -21.96
N VAL A 315 -41.87 -22.67 -23.14
CA VAL A 315 -42.76 -22.79 -24.31
C VAL A 315 -42.84 -24.25 -24.79
N SER A 316 -41.72 -24.96 -24.86
CA SER A 316 -41.70 -26.38 -25.29
C SER A 316 -42.44 -27.33 -24.34
N ILE A 317 -42.42 -27.08 -23.03
CA ILE A 317 -43.12 -27.91 -22.04
C ILE A 317 -44.64 -27.68 -22.11
N SER A 318 -45.08 -26.44 -22.35
CA SER A 318 -46.51 -26.11 -22.47
C SER A 318 -47.20 -26.78 -23.68
N HIS A 319 -46.47 -27.02 -24.79
CA HIS A 319 -46.99 -27.74 -25.95
C HIS A 319 -47.03 -29.26 -25.79
N SER A 320 -46.30 -29.84 -24.83
CA SER A 320 -46.30 -31.30 -24.60
C SER A 320 -47.41 -31.77 -23.65
N ILE A 321 -48.12 -30.84 -22.99
CA ILE A 321 -49.20 -31.16 -22.02
C ILE A 321 -50.60 -31.02 -22.66
N ALA A 322 -50.68 -30.57 -23.92
CA ALA A 322 -51.93 -30.35 -24.65
C ALA A 322 -52.23 -31.40 -25.75
N LYS A 323 -51.75 -32.64 -25.60
CA LYS A 323 -52.15 -33.78 -26.45
C LYS A 323 -52.53 -34.99 -25.63
#